data_AF-A0A066UBF0-F1
#
_entry.id   AF-A0A066UBF0-F1
#
_cell.length_a   1.000
_cell.length_b   1.000
_cell.length_c   1.000
_cell.angle_alpha   90.00
_cell.angle_beta   90.00
_cell.angle_gamma   90.00
#
_symmetry.space_group_name_H-M   'P 1'
#
loop_
_entity.id
_entity.type
_entity.pdbx_description
1 polymer ?
#
loop_
_entity_poly.entity_id
_entity_poly.type
_entity_poly.pdbx_seq_one_letter_code
_entity_poly.pdbx_strand_id
1 'polypeptide(L)'
;MSDGNFTNPFGTAAAGSGFEVYPQALRAATDDVFAARDKVLKFGQEDLAQVVLRDADVGMLGARAGVVEEFTEAIAHIRDKTAKGATQLEQFAEALDKAADYYETQDEADFKRLRDLEKGMG
;
A
#
# COMPACT_ATOMS: atom_id res chain seq x y z
N MET A 1 -30.49 24.40 -11.37
CA MET A 1 -29.42 23.76 -12.15
C MET A 1 -28.12 24.32 -11.59
N SER A 2 -27.20 23.62 -10.94
CA SER A 2 -27.10 22.26 -10.42
C SER A 2 -25.94 22.33 -9.42
N ASP A 3 -26.19 21.96 -8.17
CA ASP A 3 -25.20 21.91 -7.10
C ASP A 3 -24.12 20.86 -7.42
N GLY A 4 -22.93 21.34 -7.77
CA GLY A 4 -21.72 20.53 -7.87
C GLY A 4 -21.08 20.38 -6.50
N ASN A 5 -21.61 19.48 -5.68
CA ASN A 5 -21.04 19.08 -4.40
C ASN A 5 -19.72 18.32 -4.62
N PHE A 6 -18.62 19.03 -4.87
CA PHE A 6 -17.28 18.47 -4.73
C PHE A 6 -16.99 18.32 -3.24
N THR A 7 -17.39 17.16 -2.72
CA THR A 7 -17.00 16.71 -1.39
C THR A 7 -15.51 16.43 -1.46
N ASN A 8 -14.70 17.38 -1.01
CA ASN A 8 -13.26 17.19 -0.84
C ASN A 8 -13.07 16.11 0.24
N PRO A 9 -12.50 14.93 -0.05
CA PRO A 9 -12.31 13.88 0.95
C PRO A 9 -11.26 14.25 2.01
N PHE A 10 -10.56 15.36 1.81
CA PHE A 10 -9.57 15.92 2.73
C PHE A 10 -10.20 17.15 3.40
N GLY A 11 -10.80 16.91 4.57
CA GLY A 11 -11.53 17.92 5.33
C GLY A 11 -10.71 19.19 5.61
N THR A 12 -11.39 20.33 5.49
CA THR A 12 -11.08 21.66 6.05
C THR A 12 -9.59 21.95 6.31
N ALA A 13 -8.95 22.55 5.32
CA ALA A 13 -7.69 23.29 5.47
C ALA A 13 -7.85 24.40 6.52
N ALA A 14 -7.61 24.07 7.78
CA ALA A 14 -7.27 25.04 8.81
C ALA A 14 -5.79 25.41 8.61
N ALA A 15 -5.50 26.71 8.64
CA ALA A 15 -4.24 27.33 8.26
C ALA A 15 -3.04 27.01 9.18
N GLY A 16 -2.63 25.74 9.23
CA GLY A 16 -1.25 25.33 9.51
C GLY A 16 -0.59 24.99 8.17
N SER A 17 0.70 25.26 8.02
CA SER A 17 1.39 25.16 6.72
C SER A 17 1.04 23.84 6.01
N GLY A 18 0.34 23.90 4.88
CA GLY A 18 -0.06 22.69 4.13
C GLY A 18 1.14 21.88 3.64
N PHE A 19 2.34 22.46 3.76
CA PHE A 19 3.64 21.94 3.38
C PHE A 19 4.12 20.84 4.33
N GLU A 20 4.10 21.03 5.66
CA GLU A 20 4.46 19.96 6.62
C GLU A 20 3.46 18.80 6.63
N VAL A 21 2.20 19.07 6.25
CA VAL A 21 1.12 18.08 6.26
C VAL A 21 1.27 17.07 5.12
N TYR A 22 1.85 17.45 3.98
CA TYR A 22 1.91 16.59 2.79
C TYR A 22 2.93 15.44 2.93
N PRO A 23 4.19 15.66 3.37
CA PRO A 23 5.13 14.58 3.67
C PRO A 23 4.64 13.67 4.80
N GLN A 24 4.01 14.23 5.83
CA GLN A 24 3.44 13.43 6.92
C GLN A 24 2.29 12.53 6.44
N ALA A 25 1.40 13.04 5.58
CA ALA A 25 0.34 12.26 4.99
C ALA A 25 0.89 11.15 4.06
N LEU A 26 1.96 11.44 3.30
CA LEU A 26 2.63 10.44 2.48
C LEU A 26 3.27 9.35 3.34
N ARG A 27 3.93 9.69 4.44
CA ARG A 27 4.49 8.69 5.38
C ARG A 27 3.42 7.85 6.07
N ALA A 28 2.31 8.46 6.49
CA ALA A 28 1.18 7.71 7.04
C ALA A 28 0.60 6.73 5.99
N ALA A 29 0.50 7.16 4.72
CA ALA A 29 0.10 6.27 3.64
C ALA A 29 1.12 5.15 3.39
N THR A 30 2.42 5.43 3.48
CA THR A 30 3.50 4.43 3.42
C THR A 30 3.33 3.36 4.51
N ASP A 31 3.07 3.77 5.76
CA ASP A 31 2.82 2.85 6.87
C ASP A 31 1.60 1.96 6.63
N ASP A 32 0.50 2.54 6.12
CA ASP A 32 -0.71 1.79 5.77
C ASP A 32 -0.45 0.76 4.66
N VAL A 33 0.37 1.12 3.66
CA VAL A 33 0.76 0.22 2.57
C VAL A 33 1.63 -0.92 3.10
N PHE A 34 2.57 -0.64 4.00
CA PHE A 34 3.36 -1.69 4.66
C PHE A 34 2.49 -2.62 5.51
N ALA A 35 1.54 -2.08 6.26
CA ALA A 35 0.58 -2.88 7.02
C ALA A 35 -0.30 -3.76 6.10
N ALA A 36 -0.69 -3.25 4.93
CA ALA A 36 -1.41 -4.02 3.92
C ALA A 36 -0.54 -5.13 3.32
N ARG A 37 0.72 -4.84 2.97
CA ARG A 37 1.72 -5.82 2.51
C ARG A 37 1.86 -6.96 3.52
N ASP A 38 2.01 -6.65 4.81
CA ASP A 38 2.21 -7.65 5.84
C ASP A 38 0.99 -8.57 6.00
N LYS A 39 -0.23 -8.02 5.92
CA LYS A 39 -1.47 -8.81 5.91
C LYS A 39 -1.54 -9.75 4.71
N VAL A 40 -1.16 -9.25 3.53
CA VAL A 40 -1.13 -10.03 2.28
C VAL A 40 -0.10 -11.15 2.38
N LEU A 41 1.12 -10.86 2.86
CA LEU A 41 2.15 -11.88 3.08
C LEU A 41 1.70 -12.94 4.07
N LYS A 42 1.15 -12.52 5.21
CA LYS A 42 0.63 -13.44 6.23
C LYS A 42 -0.42 -14.37 5.65
N PHE A 43 -1.39 -13.84 4.90
CA PHE A 43 -2.41 -14.66 4.25
C PHE A 43 -1.79 -15.70 3.30
N GLY A 44 -0.84 -15.29 2.46
CA GLY A 44 -0.20 -16.17 1.49
C GLY A 44 0.75 -17.21 2.09
N GLN A 45 1.44 -16.87 3.18
CA GLN A 45 2.49 -17.70 3.77
C GLN A 45 2.00 -18.55 4.94
N GLU A 46 1.09 -18.02 5.76
CA GLU A 46 0.62 -18.68 6.99
C GLU A 46 -0.76 -19.28 6.78
N ASP A 47 -1.75 -18.47 6.41
CA ASP A 47 -3.15 -18.90 6.37
C ASP A 47 -3.37 -19.95 5.28
N LEU A 48 -2.88 -19.69 4.06
CA LEU A 48 -3.01 -20.63 2.94
C LEU A 48 -2.11 -21.87 3.08
N ALA A 49 -1.03 -21.81 3.86
CA ALA A 49 -0.17 -22.98 4.07
C ALA A 49 -0.86 -24.07 4.91
N GLN A 50 -1.86 -23.71 5.69
CA GLN A 50 -2.65 -24.64 6.50
C GLN A 50 -3.80 -25.28 5.72
N VAL A 51 -4.11 -24.76 4.53
CA VAL A 51 -5.21 -25.23 3.70
C VAL A 51 -4.73 -26.41 2.86
N VAL A 52 -5.14 -27.61 3.23
CA VAL A 52 -4.79 -28.87 2.55
C VAL A 52 -6.05 -29.69 2.32
N LEU A 53 -6.20 -30.20 1.11
CA LEU A 53 -7.23 -31.17 0.74
C LEU A 53 -6.57 -32.53 0.50
N ARG A 54 -7.14 -33.61 1.03
CA ARG A 54 -6.64 -34.98 0.87
C ARG A 54 -7.63 -35.81 0.07
N ASP A 55 -7.16 -36.92 -0.50
CA ASP A 55 -8.01 -37.85 -1.24
C ASP A 55 -9.20 -38.36 -0.41
N ALA A 56 -9.01 -38.51 0.90
CA ALA A 56 -10.06 -38.90 1.84
C ALA A 56 -11.20 -37.87 1.94
N ASP A 57 -10.92 -36.59 1.66
CA ASP A 57 -11.87 -35.48 1.78
C ASP A 57 -12.77 -35.36 0.54
N VAL A 58 -12.35 -35.91 -0.60
CA VAL A 58 -13.05 -35.81 -1.89
C VAL A 58 -13.71 -37.12 -2.35
N GLY A 59 -13.43 -38.21 -1.63
CA GLY A 59 -13.92 -39.55 -1.96
C GLY A 59 -13.36 -40.10 -3.27
N MET A 60 -13.74 -41.34 -3.61
CA MET A 60 -13.14 -42.09 -4.73
C MET A 60 -13.35 -41.44 -6.10
N LEU A 61 -14.51 -40.80 -6.33
CA LEU A 61 -14.79 -40.09 -7.58
C LEU A 61 -13.95 -38.82 -7.70
N GLY A 62 -13.85 -38.03 -6.62
CA GLY A 62 -13.03 -36.81 -6.60
C GLY A 62 -11.54 -37.09 -6.73
N ALA A 63 -11.05 -38.15 -6.07
CA ALA A 63 -9.66 -38.60 -6.19
C ALA A 63 -9.35 -39.03 -7.64
N ARG A 64 -10.24 -39.80 -8.27
CA ARG A 64 -10.06 -40.22 -9.67
C ARG A 64 -10.17 -39.07 -10.68
N ALA A 65 -10.90 -38.02 -10.32
CA ALA A 65 -11.03 -36.81 -11.12
C ALA A 65 -9.86 -35.81 -10.94
N GLY A 66 -8.91 -36.08 -10.04
CA GLY A 66 -7.76 -35.20 -9.83
C GLY A 66 -8.05 -33.93 -9.02
N VAL A 67 -9.16 -33.88 -8.28
CA VAL A 67 -9.60 -32.67 -7.55
C VAL A 67 -8.54 -32.17 -6.55
N VAL A 68 -7.82 -33.09 -5.90
CA VAL A 68 -6.76 -32.73 -4.94
C VAL A 68 -5.57 -32.05 -5.63
N GLU A 69 -5.23 -32.48 -6.85
CA GLU A 69 -4.16 -31.89 -7.64
C GLU A 69 -4.54 -30.49 -8.11
N GLU A 70 -5.74 -30.34 -8.71
CA GLU A 70 -6.28 -29.03 -9.12
C GLU A 70 -6.38 -28.06 -7.94
N PHE A 71 -6.82 -28.55 -6.77
CA PHE A 71 -6.88 -27.74 -5.56
C PHE A 71 -5.49 -27.28 -5.11
N THR A 72 -4.51 -28.19 -5.11
CA THR A 72 -3.13 -27.90 -4.71
C THR A 72 -2.51 -26.86 -5.65
N GLU A 73 -2.71 -27.00 -6.96
CA GLU A 73 -2.29 -26.01 -7.95
C GLU A 73 -2.96 -24.66 -7.75
N ALA A 74 -4.26 -24.64 -7.48
CA ALA A 74 -5.00 -23.40 -7.20
C ALA A 74 -4.44 -22.68 -5.97
N ILE A 75 -4.17 -23.40 -4.88
CA ILE A 75 -3.54 -22.82 -3.67
C ILE A 75 -2.15 -22.28 -4.00
N ALA A 76 -1.31 -23.04 -4.72
CA ALA A 76 0.02 -22.59 -5.13
C ALA A 76 -0.04 -21.30 -5.96
N HIS A 77 -0.99 -21.22 -6.91
CA HIS A 77 -1.19 -20.05 -7.76
C HIS A 77 -1.68 -18.82 -6.97
N ILE A 78 -2.56 -19.00 -5.99
CA ILE A 78 -2.98 -17.91 -5.09
C ILE A 78 -1.77 -17.43 -4.28
N ARG A 79 -0.96 -18.33 -3.73
CA ARG A 79 0.25 -17.97 -2.96
C ARG A 79 1.26 -17.18 -3.79
N ASP A 80 1.52 -17.60 -5.03
CA ASP A 80 2.39 -16.86 -5.96
C ASP A 80 1.86 -15.45 -6.26
N LYS A 81 0.55 -15.31 -6.55
CA LYS A 81 -0.08 -14.00 -6.76
C LYS A 81 0.00 -13.12 -5.53
N THR A 82 -0.15 -13.70 -4.35
CA THR A 82 -0.10 -12.99 -3.08
C THR A 82 1.31 -12.47 -2.80
N ALA A 83 2.34 -13.28 -3.08
CA ALA A 83 3.74 -12.86 -2.99
C ALA A 83 4.06 -11.72 -3.97
N LYS A 84 3.62 -11.82 -5.23
CA LYS A 84 3.79 -10.76 -6.23
C LYS A 84 3.09 -9.46 -5.82
N GLY A 85 1.87 -9.56 -5.30
CA GLY A 85 1.12 -8.41 -4.78
C GLY A 85 1.82 -7.73 -3.61
N ALA A 86 2.39 -8.51 -2.68
CA ALA A 86 3.19 -7.96 -1.59
C ALA A 86 4.43 -7.20 -2.09
N THR A 87 5.15 -7.73 -3.09
CA THR A 87 6.28 -7.03 -3.71
C THR A 87 5.85 -5.73 -4.39
N GLN A 88 4.70 -5.70 -5.04
CA GLN A 88 4.17 -4.47 -5.65
C GLN A 88 3.81 -3.42 -4.59
N LEU A 89 3.23 -3.84 -3.46
CA LEU A 89 2.95 -2.94 -2.34
C LEU A 89 4.23 -2.38 -1.73
N GLU A 90 5.27 -3.21 -1.59
CA GLU A 90 6.60 -2.77 -1.13
C GLU A 90 7.18 -1.69 -2.04
N GLN A 91 7.20 -1.93 -3.36
CA GLN A 91 7.68 -0.96 -4.34
C GLN A 91 6.86 0.34 -4.32
N PHE A 92 5.55 0.25 -4.09
CA PHE A 92 4.68 1.42 -3.97
C PHE A 92 4.97 2.22 -2.70
N ALA A 93 5.15 1.55 -1.56
CA ALA A 93 5.55 2.19 -0.30
C ALA A 93 6.90 2.92 -0.44
N GLU A 94 7.90 2.27 -1.05
CA GLU A 94 9.19 2.90 -1.32
C GLU A 94 9.08 4.13 -2.24
N ALA A 95 8.16 4.11 -3.21
CA ALA A 95 7.92 5.25 -4.09
C ALA A 95 7.27 6.41 -3.36
N LEU A 96 6.34 6.15 -2.43
CA LEU A 96 5.72 7.16 -1.57
C LEU A 96 6.73 7.81 -0.63
N ASP A 97 7.60 7.01 -0.02
CA ASP A 97 8.65 7.50 0.87
C ASP A 97 9.64 8.41 0.12
N LYS A 98 10.10 7.99 -1.06
CA LYS A 98 10.94 8.82 -1.95
C LYS A 98 10.24 10.12 -2.37
N ALA A 99 8.93 10.07 -2.60
CA ALA A 99 8.16 11.27 -2.91
C ALA A 99 8.11 12.22 -1.71
N ALA A 100 7.93 11.70 -0.49
CA ALA A 100 7.96 12.50 0.73
C ALA A 100 9.32 13.20 0.91
N ASP A 101 10.44 12.47 0.75
CA ASP A 101 11.79 13.03 0.84
C ASP A 101 12.04 14.13 -0.21
N TYR A 102 11.50 13.94 -1.42
CA TYR A 102 11.59 14.94 -2.49
C TYR A 102 10.87 16.24 -2.11
N TYR A 103 9.66 16.13 -1.55
CA TYR A 103 8.91 17.31 -1.09
C TYR A 103 9.63 18.03 0.05
N GLU A 104 10.18 17.31 1.02
CA GLU A 104 10.94 17.94 2.11
C GLU A 104 12.18 18.68 1.61
N THR A 105 12.90 18.10 0.64
CA THR A 105 14.08 18.73 0.06
C THR A 105 13.73 20.00 -0.73
N GLN A 106 12.60 19.99 -1.46
CA GLN A 106 12.11 21.19 -2.16
C GLN A 106 11.67 22.27 -1.16
N ASP A 107 10.95 21.87 -0.11
CA ASP A 107 10.44 22.78 0.91
C ASP A 107 11.57 23.46 1.69
N GLU A 108 12.64 22.72 2.04
CA GLU A 108 13.81 23.32 2.70
C GLU A 108 14.52 24.34 1.78
N ALA A 109 14.60 24.05 0.49
CA ALA A 109 15.21 24.94 -0.50
C ALA A 109 14.39 26.24 -0.68
N ASP A 110 13.07 26.13 -0.74
CA ASP A 110 12.17 27.28 -0.91
C ASP A 110 12.08 28.12 0.37
N PHE A 111 12.03 27.49 1.55
CA PHE A 111 12.09 28.19 2.83
C PHE A 111 13.39 28.98 2.99
N LYS A 112 14.53 28.38 2.59
CA LYS A 112 15.83 29.06 2.62
C LYS A 112 15.86 30.26 1.68
N ARG A 113 15.33 30.14 0.45
CA ARG A 113 15.24 31.29 -0.49
C ARG A 113 14.38 32.42 0.06
N LEU A 114 13.23 32.11 0.64
CA LEU A 114 12.33 33.11 1.24
C LEU A 114 13.00 33.84 2.41
N ARG A 115 13.65 33.10 3.31
CA ARG A 115 14.39 33.67 4.44
C ARG A 115 15.56 34.56 4.02
N ASP A 116 16.29 34.14 2.99
CA ASP A 116 17.45 34.90 2.49
C ASP A 116 17.00 36.18 1.73
N LEU A 117 15.84 36.16 1.06
CA LEU A 117 15.19 37.36 0.49
C LEU A 117 14.71 38.32 1.59
N GLU A 118 14.10 37.80 2.66
CA GLU A 118 13.61 38.59 3.79
C GLU A 118 14.75 39.30 4.55
N LYS A 119 15.91 38.62 4.68
CA LYS A 119 17.13 39.21 5.26
C LYS A 119 17.85 40.23 4.36
N GLY A 120 17.61 40.21 3.05
CA GLY A 120 18.17 41.17 2.11
C GLY A 120 17.38 42.48 2.00
N MET A 121 16.19 42.55 2.62
CA MET A 121 15.29 43.70 2.57
C MET A 121 15.21 44.50 3.88
N GLY A 122 16.02 44.16 4.90
CA GLY A 122 16.17 44.91 6.16
C GLY A 122 17.53 45.57 6.26
#